data_AF-A0A455TZZ2-F1
#
_entry.id   AF-A0A455TZZ2-F1
#
_cell.length_a   1.000
_cell.length_b   1.000
_cell.length_c   1.000
_cell.angle_alpha   90.00
_cell.angle_beta   90.00
_cell.angle_gamma   90.00
#
_symmetry.space_group_name_H-M   'P 1'
#
loop_
_entity.id
_entity.type
_entity.pdbx_description
1 polymer ?
#
loop_
_entity_poly.entity_id
_entity_poly.type
_entity_poly.pdbx_seq_one_letter_code
_entity_poly.pdbx_strand_id
1 'polypeptide(L)'
;MHWAIVDEALVELALTCIPAEHLRRCFERLLEDLKANRAGLPDLIQFLPNAPAEPRYRMIEVKGPGDRLQDNQRRWLTFFHRHGMPVAVCYVRWADNGEPGV
;
A
#
# COMPACT_ATOMS: atom_id res chain seq x y z
N MET A 1 2.98 15.89 8.69
CA MET A 1 3.87 15.57 7.56
C MET A 1 5.11 14.90 8.11
N HIS A 2 5.48 13.73 7.58
CA HIS A 2 6.63 12.93 8.04
C HIS A 2 7.83 13.14 7.12
N TRP A 3 8.42 14.33 7.15
CA TRP A 3 9.51 14.71 6.25
C TRP A 3 10.80 13.91 6.42
N ALA A 4 10.99 13.27 7.58
CA ALA A 4 12.18 12.45 7.85
C ALA A 4 12.30 11.21 6.93
N ILE A 5 11.19 10.77 6.30
CA ILE A 5 11.14 9.58 5.44
C ILE A 5 10.75 9.90 3.99
N VAL A 6 10.46 11.17 3.68
CA VAL A 6 10.04 11.63 2.35
C VAL A 6 11.03 12.68 1.88
N ASP A 7 11.99 12.26 1.07
CA ASP A 7 12.89 13.15 0.34
C ASP A 7 12.35 13.47 -1.06
N GLU A 8 12.99 14.42 -1.73
CA GLU A 8 12.59 14.88 -3.07
C GLU A 8 12.62 13.74 -4.11
N ALA A 9 13.65 12.88 -4.06
CA ALA A 9 13.78 11.76 -4.98
C ALA A 9 12.63 10.76 -4.85
N LEU A 10 12.17 10.48 -3.63
CA LEU A 10 11.02 9.63 -3.38
C LEU A 10 9.72 10.27 -3.89
N VAL A 11 9.56 11.59 -3.74
CA VAL A 11 8.39 12.31 -4.27
C VAL A 11 8.37 12.24 -5.79
N GLU A 12 9.48 12.50 -6.46
CA GLU A 12 9.59 12.40 -7.93
C GLU A 12 9.30 10.99 -8.44
N LEU A 13 9.83 9.96 -7.75
CA LEU A 13 9.53 8.57 -8.07
C LEU A 13 8.04 8.25 -7.91
N ALA A 14 7.42 8.73 -6.83
CA ALA A 14 6.00 8.54 -6.57
C ALA A 14 5.14 9.22 -7.64
N LEU A 15 5.46 10.47 -8.00
CA LEU A 15 4.75 11.22 -9.05
C LEU A 15 4.92 10.60 -10.44
N THR A 16 6.07 9.98 -10.70
CA THR A 16 6.32 9.22 -11.94
C THR A 16 5.48 7.94 -12.01
N CYS A 17 5.28 7.26 -10.87
CA CYS A 17 4.67 5.93 -10.84
C CYS A 17 3.16 5.90 -10.56
N ILE A 18 2.65 6.89 -9.83
CA ILE A 18 1.24 6.93 -9.40
C ILE A 18 0.48 7.87 -10.34
N PRO A 19 -0.54 7.37 -11.07
CA PRO A 19 -1.39 8.23 -11.88
C PRO A 19 -2.06 9.34 -11.05
N ALA A 20 -2.14 10.56 -11.59
CA ALA A 20 -2.78 11.68 -10.91
C ALA A 20 -4.24 11.38 -10.50
N GLU A 21 -4.97 10.59 -11.32
CA GLU A 21 -6.33 10.13 -10.99
C GLU A 21 -6.36 9.34 -9.68
N HIS A 22 -5.38 8.48 -9.44
CA HIS A 22 -5.31 7.65 -8.23
C HIS A 22 -5.05 8.51 -6.99
N LEU A 23 -4.18 9.51 -7.10
CA LEU A 23 -3.96 10.50 -6.04
C LEU A 23 -5.24 11.29 -5.75
N ARG A 24 -5.93 11.76 -6.79
CA ARG A 24 -7.20 12.47 -6.65
C ARG A 24 -8.21 11.63 -5.88
N ARG A 25 -8.41 10.36 -6.24
CA ARG A 25 -9.32 9.45 -5.54
C ARG A 25 -8.98 9.29 -4.06
N CYS A 26 -7.71 9.08 -3.74
CA CYS A 26 -7.26 9.01 -2.35
C CYS A 26 -7.54 10.31 -1.59
N PHE A 27 -7.27 11.47 -2.19
CA PHE A 27 -7.50 12.77 -1.55
C PHE A 27 -9.00 13.06 -1.36
N GLU A 28 -9.85 12.79 -2.35
CA GLU A 28 -11.31 12.89 -2.23
C GLU A 28 -11.81 12.06 -1.05
N ARG A 29 -11.42 10.78 -0.96
CA ARG A 29 -11.77 9.91 0.17
C ARG A 29 -11.28 10.44 1.51
N LEU A 30 -10.06 10.95 1.57
CA LEU A 30 -9.52 11.52 2.81
C LEU A 30 -10.33 12.76 3.22
N LEU A 31 -10.69 13.62 2.28
CA LEU A 31 -11.44 14.84 2.53
C LEU A 31 -12.91 14.59 2.90
N GLU A 32 -13.52 13.48 2.46
CA GLU A 32 -14.88 13.08 2.86
C GLU A 32 -15.01 12.91 4.39
N ASP A 33 -14.02 12.27 5.03
CA ASP A 33 -13.93 12.14 6.49
C ASP A 33 -12.48 11.85 6.90
N LEU A 34 -11.74 12.91 7.22
CA LEU A 34 -10.34 12.80 7.61
C LEU A 34 -10.15 11.94 8.87
N LYS A 35 -11.09 11.99 9.82
CA LYS A 35 -10.96 11.25 11.08
C LYS A 35 -11.12 9.75 10.85
N ALA A 36 -12.07 9.36 10.02
CA ALA A 36 -12.36 7.96 9.72
C ALA A 36 -11.42 7.34 8.66
N ASN A 37 -10.87 8.15 7.74
CA ASN A 37 -10.13 7.66 6.57
C ASN A 37 -8.61 7.83 6.65
N ARG A 38 -8.07 8.62 7.60
CA ARG A 38 -6.60 8.80 7.72
C ARG A 38 -5.82 7.55 8.16
N ALA A 39 -6.49 6.50 8.63
CA ALA A 39 -5.88 5.28 9.15
C ALA A 39 -6.27 4.05 8.32
N GLY A 40 -5.41 3.03 8.32
CA GLY A 40 -5.63 1.77 7.60
C GLY A 40 -5.20 1.77 6.14
N LEU A 41 -4.41 2.77 5.70
CA LEU A 41 -3.71 2.69 4.42
C LEU A 41 -2.71 1.53 4.46
N PRO A 42 -2.49 0.79 3.35
CA PRO A 42 -1.54 -0.32 3.33
C PRO A 42 -0.12 0.09 3.76
N ASP A 43 0.55 -0.82 4.47
CA ASP A 43 1.84 -0.58 5.11
C ASP A 43 2.95 -0.14 4.15
N LEU A 44 2.96 -0.72 2.94
CA LEU A 44 4.00 -0.50 1.95
C LEU A 44 3.43 0.02 0.63
N ILE A 45 4.27 0.78 -0.07
CA ILE A 45 4.12 1.07 -1.50
C ILE A 45 5.36 0.59 -2.24
N GLN A 46 5.17 -0.14 -3.33
CA GLN A 46 6.21 -0.57 -4.23
C GLN A 46 6.12 0.25 -5.52
N PHE A 47 7.23 0.89 -5.91
CA PHE A 47 7.35 1.59 -7.19
C PHE A 47 8.07 0.70 -8.22
N LEU A 48 7.59 0.73 -9.47
CA LEU A 48 8.08 -0.08 -10.58
C LEU A 48 8.31 0.82 -11.80
N PRO A 49 9.24 1.80 -11.73
CA PRO A 49 9.36 2.85 -12.76
C PRO A 49 9.62 2.31 -14.18
N ASN A 50 10.26 1.15 -14.27
CA ASN A 50 10.60 0.45 -15.50
C ASN A 50 9.58 -0.61 -15.93
N ALA A 51 8.43 -0.73 -15.25
CA ALA A 51 7.38 -1.65 -15.67
C ALA A 51 6.81 -1.25 -17.04
N PRO A 52 6.52 -2.22 -17.92
CA PRO A 52 6.08 -1.96 -19.28
C PRO A 52 4.62 -1.45 -19.37
N ALA A 53 3.84 -1.64 -18.31
CA ALA A 53 2.43 -1.26 -18.25
C ALA A 53 2.14 -0.39 -17.02
N GLU A 54 1.13 0.46 -17.16
CA GLU A 54 0.61 1.27 -16.06
C GLU A 54 -0.60 0.60 -15.38
N PRO A 55 -0.85 0.92 -14.09
CA PRO A 55 -0.07 1.80 -13.21
C PRO A 55 1.23 1.15 -12.70
N ARG A 56 2.28 1.96 -12.51
CA ARG A 56 3.65 1.49 -12.18
C ARG A 56 3.93 1.44 -10.68
N TYR A 57 2.93 1.08 -9.89
CA TYR A 57 3.08 0.93 -8.45
C TYR A 57 2.17 -0.16 -7.91
N ARG A 58 2.36 -0.53 -6.65
CA ARG A 58 1.45 -1.41 -5.91
C ARG A 58 1.43 -1.04 -4.44
N MET A 59 0.23 -0.93 -3.86
CA MET A 59 0.05 -0.86 -2.41
C MET A 59 0.07 -2.28 -1.83
N ILE A 60 0.74 -2.49 -0.69
CA ILE A 60 0.88 -3.81 -0.08
C ILE A 60 0.61 -3.69 1.41
N GLU A 61 -0.40 -4.43 1.89
CA GLU A 61 -0.69 -4.62 3.30
C GLU A 61 -0.01 -5.92 3.76
N VAL A 62 0.82 -5.87 4.80
CA VAL A 62 1.57 -7.04 5.28
C VAL A 62 0.85 -7.67 6.46
N LYS A 63 0.78 -9.00 6.49
CA LYS A 63 0.18 -9.77 7.59
C LYS A 63 1.12 -10.87 8.05
N GLY A 64 1.49 -10.84 9.32
CA GLY A 64 2.25 -11.89 9.97
C GLY A 64 1.37 -13.09 10.37
N PRO A 65 1.98 -14.15 10.92
CA PRO A 65 1.26 -15.29 11.45
C PRO A 65 0.25 -14.89 12.54
N GLY A 66 -1.03 -15.22 12.33
CA GLY A 66 -2.11 -14.89 13.27
C GLY A 66 -2.74 -13.51 13.07
N ASP A 67 -2.13 -12.63 12.25
CA ASP A 67 -2.68 -11.31 11.97
C ASP A 67 -3.93 -11.39 11.08
N ARG A 68 -4.86 -10.48 11.36
CA ARG A 68 -6.08 -10.29 10.56
C ARG A 68 -6.13 -8.87 10.03
N LEU A 69 -6.86 -8.68 8.93
CA LEU A 69 -7.18 -7.36 8.41
C LEU A 69 -8.11 -6.62 9.38
N GLN A 70 -7.70 -5.42 9.78
CA GLN A 70 -8.54 -4.52 10.57
C GLN A 70 -9.63 -3.88 9.69
N ASP A 71 -10.70 -3.36 10.30
CA ASP A 71 -11.83 -2.80 9.56
C ASP A 71 -11.47 -1.62 8.66
N ASN A 72 -10.63 -0.71 9.16
CA ASN A 72 -10.13 0.43 8.38
C ASN A 72 -9.28 -0.01 7.18
N GLN A 73 -8.46 -1.04 7.34
CA GLN A 73 -7.68 -1.65 6.26
C GLN A 73 -8.60 -2.27 5.21
N ARG A 74 -9.60 -3.05 5.62
CA ARG A 74 -10.61 -3.61 4.70
C ARG A 74 -11.33 -2.54 3.89
N ARG A 75 -11.67 -1.40 4.51
CA ARG A 75 -12.28 -0.27 3.80
C ARG A 75 -11.36 0.33 2.74
N TRP A 76 -10.06 0.49 3.03
CA TRP A 76 -9.07 0.94 2.05
C TRP A 76 -8.84 -0.07 0.92
N LEU A 77 -8.72 -1.36 1.23
CA LEU A 77 -8.59 -2.42 0.23
C LEU A 77 -9.81 -2.45 -0.70
N THR A 78 -11.02 -2.37 -0.14
CA THR A 78 -12.26 -2.31 -0.92
C THR A 78 -12.31 -1.06 -1.82
N PHE A 79 -11.86 0.08 -1.29
CA PHE A 79 -11.75 1.32 -2.04
C PHE A 79 -10.80 1.17 -3.23
N PHE A 80 -9.58 0.66 -3.02
CA PHE A 80 -8.62 0.45 -4.10
C PHE A 80 -9.14 -0.50 -5.17
N HIS A 81 -9.73 -1.64 -4.75
CA HIS A 81 -10.30 -2.60 -5.68
C HIS A 81 -11.41 -1.99 -6.55
N ARG A 82 -12.32 -1.22 -5.94
CA ARG A 82 -13.41 -0.54 -6.64
C ARG A 82 -12.92 0.47 -7.70
N HIS A 83 -11.78 1.11 -7.47
CA HIS A 83 -11.21 2.10 -8.37
C HIS A 83 -10.13 1.52 -9.31
N GLY A 84 -9.95 0.20 -9.36
CA GLY A 84 -8.93 -0.43 -10.21
C GLY A 84 -7.49 -0.11 -9.79
N MET A 85 -7.28 0.29 -8.54
CA MET A 85 -5.97 0.68 -8.01
C MET A 85 -5.22 -0.57 -7.53
N PRO A 86 -3.94 -0.75 -7.90
CA PRO A 86 -3.19 -1.96 -7.62
C PRO A 86 -2.91 -2.10 -6.12
N VAL A 87 -3.53 -3.11 -5.51
CA VAL A 87 -3.33 -3.44 -4.09
C VAL A 87 -3.23 -4.94 -3.88
N ALA A 88 -2.43 -5.36 -2.91
CA ALA A 88 -2.30 -6.75 -2.50
C ALA A 88 -2.20 -6.88 -0.97
N VAL A 89 -2.50 -8.07 -0.46
CA VAL A 89 -2.18 -8.47 0.91
C VAL A 89 -1.04 -9.48 0.84
N CYS A 90 0.06 -9.21 1.52
CA CYS A 90 1.22 -10.07 1.60
C CYS A 90 1.20 -10.82 2.95
N TYR A 91 0.93 -12.12 2.92
CA TYR A 91 1.00 -12.97 4.10
C TYR A 91 2.40 -13.55 4.24
N VAL A 92 3.07 -13.26 5.35
CA VAL A 92 4.40 -13.77 5.65
C VAL A 92 4.34 -14.87 6.71
N ARG A 93 5.28 -15.81 6.62
CA ARG A 93 5.50 -16.86 7.61
C ARG A 93 6.97 -16.93 7.96
N TRP A 94 7.27 -17.37 9.18
CA TRP A 94 8.63 -17.76 9.53
C TRP A 94 9.08 -18.90 8.63
N ALA A 95 10.31 -18.85 8.15
CA ALA A 95 10.91 -20.01 7.54
C ALA A 95 11.20 -21.02 8.66
N ASP A 96 10.80 -22.28 8.47
CA ASP A 96 11.25 -23.35 9.36
C ASP A 96 12.76 -23.48 9.16
N ASN A 97 13.55 -23.11 10.17
CA ASN A 97 14.97 -23.42 10.21
C ASN A 97 15.07 -24.93 10.38
N GLY A 98 15.03 -25.67 9.27
CA GLY A 98 15.23 -27.11 9.28
C GLY A 98 16.63 -27.43 9.77
N GLU A 99 16.82 -27.59 11.08
CA GLU A 99 17.85 -28.49 11.56
C GLU A 99 17.43 -29.90 11.15
N PRO A 100 18.23 -30.61 10.33
CA PRO A 100 17.98 -32.02 10.09
C PRO A 100 17.99 -32.73 11.45
N GLY A 101 16.88 -33.41 11.77
CA GLY A 101 16.79 -34.24 12.97
C GLY A 101 17.98 -35.17 13.06
N VAL A 102 18.68 -35.08 14.18
CA VAL A 102 19.77 -35.96 14.62
C VAL A 102 19.31 -37.41 14.69
#